data_AF-A0A224ZBZ5-F1
#
_entry.id   AF-A0A224ZBZ5-F1
#
_cell.length_a   1.000
_cell.length_b   1.000
_cell.length_c   1.000
_cell.angle_alpha   90.00
_cell.angle_beta   90.00
_cell.angle_gamma   90.00
#
_symmetry.space_group_name_H-M   'P 1'
#
loop_
_entity.id
_entity.type
_entity.pdbx_description
1 polymer ?
#
loop_
_entity_poly.entity_id
_entity_poly.type
_entity_poly.pdbx_seq_one_letter_code
_entity_poly.pdbx_strand_id
1 'polypeptide(L)'
;MAVPQGVQPLFIGLALGALILCFGYNCGAPLNPARDLAPRVFTAMAGWGVEVFSYRDYNWFWVPIVGPHIGAIVGAWLYTLAVELHWPGSSYDMDSGNAVSAKDEPVSSM
;
A
#
# COMPACT_ATOMS: atom_id res chain seq x y z
N MET A 1 -16.88 -14.04 -7.01
CA MET A 1 -15.78 -15.00 -7.27
C MET A 1 -14.74 -14.81 -6.19
N ALA A 2 -14.48 -15.81 -5.37
CA ALA A 2 -13.44 -15.72 -4.35
C ALA A 2 -12.07 -16.01 -4.99
N VAL A 3 -11.06 -15.20 -4.65
CA VAL A 3 -9.67 -15.48 -5.03
C VAL A 3 -9.22 -16.72 -4.27
N PRO A 4 -8.54 -17.70 -4.91
CA PRO A 4 -8.00 -18.86 -4.22
C PRO A 4 -7.12 -18.46 -3.03
N GLN A 5 -7.34 -19.08 -1.88
CA GLN A 5 -6.56 -18.79 -0.68
C GLN A 5 -5.09 -19.13 -0.95
N GLY A 6 -4.19 -18.15 -0.79
CA GLY A 6 -2.75 -18.30 -1.01
C GLY A 6 -2.18 -17.67 -2.29
N VAL A 7 -3.00 -17.27 -3.27
CA VAL A 7 -2.47 -16.54 -4.46
C VAL A 7 -2.37 -15.02 -4.23
N GLN A 8 -3.00 -14.51 -3.18
CA GLN A 8 -3.00 -13.07 -2.86
C GLN A 8 -1.58 -12.48 -2.67
N PRO A 9 -0.65 -13.11 -1.91
CA PRO A 9 0.73 -12.60 -1.82
C PRO A 9 1.46 -12.54 -3.15
N LEU A 10 1.19 -13.50 -4.05
CA LEU A 10 1.79 -13.52 -5.39
C LEU A 10 1.35 -12.31 -6.21
N PHE A 11 0.06 -11.99 -6.23
CA PHE A 11 -0.45 -10.82 -6.96
C PHE A 11 0.06 -9.50 -6.39
N ILE A 12 0.13 -9.37 -5.05
CA ILE A 12 0.73 -8.20 -4.41
C ILE A 12 2.21 -8.07 -4.81
N GLY A 13 2.95 -9.17 -4.78
CA GLY A 13 4.36 -9.20 -5.18
C GLY A 13 4.57 -8.82 -6.65
N LEU A 14 3.75 -9.34 -7.56
CA LEU A 14 3.79 -8.98 -8.99
C LEU A 14 3.47 -7.50 -9.22
N ALA A 15 2.47 -6.95 -8.51
CA ALA A 15 2.14 -5.54 -8.59
C ALA A 15 3.29 -4.64 -8.11
N LEU A 16 3.90 -4.96 -6.96
CA LEU A 16 5.08 -4.25 -6.45
C LEU A 16 6.27 -4.39 -7.39
N GLY A 17 6.50 -5.58 -7.94
CA GLY A 17 7.56 -5.84 -8.92
C GLY A 17 7.40 -4.99 -10.18
N ALA A 18 6.18 -4.91 -10.72
CA ALA A 18 5.88 -4.05 -11.87
C ALA A 18 6.17 -2.57 -11.57
N LEU A 19 5.78 -2.08 -10.39
CA LEU A 19 6.09 -0.70 -9.97
C LEU A 19 7.61 -0.45 -9.90
N ILE A 20 8.37 -1.39 -9.34
CA ILE A 20 9.82 -1.27 -9.23
C ILE A 20 10.49 -1.30 -10.62
N LEU A 21 10.05 -2.18 -11.52
CA LEU A 21 10.62 -2.28 -12.87
C LEU A 21 10.33 -1.02 -13.70
N CYS A 22 9.13 -0.47 -13.60
CA CYS A 22 8.73 0.71 -14.37
C CYS A 22 9.28 2.02 -13.79
N PHE A 23 9.31 2.17 -12.46
CA PHE A 23 9.60 3.45 -11.80
C PHE A 23 10.86 3.45 -10.94
N GLY A 24 11.55 2.32 -10.79
CA GLY A 24 12.70 2.16 -9.90
C GLY A 24 13.86 3.13 -10.20
N TYR A 25 14.09 3.50 -11.47
CA TYR A 25 15.18 4.40 -11.83
C TYR A 25 14.96 5.86 -11.38
N ASN A 26 13.73 6.25 -11.03
CA ASN A 26 13.44 7.62 -10.59
C ASN A 26 13.95 7.88 -9.17
N CYS A 27 13.66 6.97 -8.24
CA CYS A 27 13.95 7.16 -6.81
C CYS A 27 14.19 5.87 -6.00
N GLY A 28 14.31 4.71 -6.66
CA GLY A 28 14.50 3.41 -6.01
C GLY A 28 13.22 2.77 -5.45
N ALA A 29 12.04 3.33 -5.77
CA ALA A 29 10.72 2.88 -5.31
C ALA A 29 10.64 2.66 -3.78
N PRO A 30 10.87 3.71 -2.96
CA PRO A 30 10.78 3.61 -1.51
C PRO A 30 9.31 3.60 -1.08
N LEU A 31 8.57 2.53 -1.39
CA LEU A 31 7.13 2.41 -1.16
C LEU A 31 6.77 2.16 0.32
N ASN A 32 7.77 1.96 1.18
CA ASN A 32 7.59 1.66 2.60
C ASN A 32 8.65 2.42 3.43
N PRO A 33 8.22 3.27 4.38
CA PRO A 33 9.12 4.03 5.25
C PRO A 33 10.14 3.17 6.02
N ALA A 34 9.71 2.03 6.57
CA ALA A 34 10.57 1.12 7.32
C ALA A 34 11.62 0.44 6.42
N ARG A 35 11.25 0.14 5.17
CA ARG A 35 12.13 -0.48 4.16
C ARG A 35 13.26 0.43 3.73
N ASP A 36 13.14 1.74 3.95
CA ASP A 36 14.16 2.73 3.63
C ASP A 36 14.90 3.20 4.88
N LEU A 37 14.20 3.53 5.97
CA LEU A 37 14.81 4.09 7.18
C LEU A 37 15.68 3.07 7.95
N ALA A 38 15.21 1.83 8.11
CA ALA A 38 15.96 0.84 8.90
C ALA A 38 17.33 0.50 8.28
N PRO A 39 17.43 0.24 6.96
CA PRO A 39 18.72 0.08 6.31
C PRO A 39 19.63 1.30 6.43
N ARG A 40 19.09 2.53 6.35
CA ARG A 40 19.90 3.77 6.51
C ARG A 40 20.48 3.89 7.92
N VAL A 41 19.68 3.64 8.95
CA VAL A 41 20.17 3.67 10.34
C VAL A 41 21.24 2.60 10.54
N PHE A 42 21.02 1.40 10.00
CA PHE A 42 22.02 0.34 10.05
C PHE A 42 23.33 0.73 9.35
N THR A 43 23.28 1.27 8.12
CA THR A 43 24.49 1.66 7.39
C THR A 43 25.22 2.83 8.04
N ALA A 44 24.49 3.80 8.63
CA ALA A 44 25.09 4.86 9.42
C ALA A 44 25.90 4.30 10.59
N MET A 45 25.34 3.33 11.34
CA MET A 45 26.02 2.65 12.45
C MET A 45 27.18 1.76 11.96
N ALA A 46 27.07 1.19 10.77
CA ALA A 46 28.10 0.35 10.16
C ALA A 46 29.33 1.14 9.65
N GLY A 47 29.40 2.44 9.89
CA GLY A 47 30.56 3.27 9.58
C GLY A 47 30.46 4.10 8.30
N TRP A 48 29.32 4.09 7.59
CA TRP A 48 29.09 4.99 6.46
C TRP A 48 28.79 6.44 6.89
N GLY A 49 28.52 6.66 8.19
CA GLY A 49 28.26 8.00 8.74
C GLY A 49 26.87 8.55 8.37
N VAL A 50 26.69 9.84 8.59
CA VAL A 50 25.38 10.52 8.42
C VAL A 50 25.02 10.81 6.95
N GLU A 51 25.99 10.69 6.04
CA GLU A 51 25.80 10.94 4.61
C GLU A 51 24.75 10.03 3.97
N VAL A 52 24.47 8.87 4.59
CA VAL A 52 23.41 7.94 4.14
C VAL A 52 22.00 8.54 4.20
N PHE A 53 21.81 9.64 4.93
CA PHE A 53 20.53 10.37 4.98
C PHE A 53 20.44 11.51 3.95
N SER A 54 21.55 11.84 3.29
CA SER A 54 21.66 12.93 2.31
C SER A 54 21.87 12.40 0.89
N TYR A 55 21.46 13.18 -0.11
CA TYR A 55 21.79 12.98 -1.51
C TYR A 55 21.97 14.32 -2.21
N ARG A 56 23.16 14.58 -2.77
CA ARG A 56 23.51 15.85 -3.44
C ARG A 56 23.22 17.08 -2.56
N ASP A 57 23.60 17.01 -1.27
CA ASP A 57 23.36 18.04 -0.25
C ASP A 57 21.87 18.28 0.11
N TYR A 58 20.96 17.45 -0.41
CA TYR A 58 19.55 17.44 0.01
C TYR A 58 19.31 16.34 1.05
N ASN A 59 18.59 16.66 2.12
CA ASN A 59 18.12 15.70 3.11
C ASN A 59 17.10 14.74 2.48
N TRP A 60 17.54 13.71 1.78
CA TRP A 60 16.64 12.84 1.01
C TRP A 60 15.78 11.94 1.92
N PHE A 61 16.26 11.59 3.11
CA PHE A 61 15.62 10.58 3.98
C PHE A 61 14.15 10.85 4.33
N TRP A 62 13.69 12.10 4.36
CA TRP A 62 12.30 12.40 4.72
C TRP A 62 11.33 12.07 3.58
N VAL A 63 11.79 12.08 2.32
CA VAL A 63 10.93 11.79 1.15
C VAL A 63 10.42 10.34 1.16
N PRO A 64 11.28 9.32 1.32
CA PRO A 64 10.87 7.93 1.57
C PRO A 64 9.99 7.71 2.81
N ILE A 65 9.96 8.64 3.76
CA ILE A 65 9.14 8.53 4.96
C ILE A 65 7.76 9.13 4.69
N VAL A 66 7.70 10.40 4.28
CA VAL A 66 6.45 11.15 4.13
C VAL A 66 5.70 10.75 2.86
N GLY A 67 6.43 10.58 1.75
CA GLY A 67 5.86 10.25 0.44
C GLY A 67 4.96 9.02 0.45
N PRO A 68 5.40 7.88 1.01
CA PRO A 68 4.57 6.67 1.09
C PRO A 68 3.33 6.82 1.95
N HIS A 69 3.38 7.57 3.06
CA HIS A 69 2.19 7.80 3.89
C HIS A 69 1.12 8.58 3.13
N ILE A 70 1.51 9.69 2.50
CA ILE A 70 0.60 10.49 1.68
C ILE A 70 0.06 9.66 0.52
N GLY A 71 0.94 8.96 -0.20
CA GLY A 71 0.57 8.10 -1.32
C GLY A 71 -0.39 6.96 -0.93
N ALA A 72 -0.16 6.32 0.21
CA ALA A 72 -1.02 5.25 0.72
C ALA A 72 -2.41 5.77 1.09
N ILE A 73 -2.50 6.92 1.76
CA ILE A 73 -3.78 7.57 2.08
C ILE A 73 -4.52 7.91 0.79
N VAL A 74 -3.88 8.62 -0.14
CA VAL A 74 -4.51 9.00 -1.42
C VAL A 74 -4.94 7.77 -2.21
N GLY A 75 -4.11 6.73 -2.27
CA GLY A 75 -4.42 5.47 -2.96
C GLY A 75 -5.61 4.73 -2.36
N ALA A 76 -5.71 4.67 -1.03
CA ALA A 76 -6.84 4.08 -0.34
C ALA A 76 -8.15 4.82 -0.65
N TRP A 77 -8.12 6.16 -0.57
CA TRP A 77 -9.28 6.99 -0.93
C TRP A 77 -9.67 6.82 -2.41
N LEU A 78 -8.69 6.74 -3.30
CA LEU A 78 -8.95 6.52 -4.72
C LEU A 78 -9.62 5.16 -4.96
N TYR A 79 -9.19 4.10 -4.28
CA TYR A 79 -9.84 2.80 -4.34
C TYR A 79 -11.29 2.87 -3.85
N THR A 80 -11.51 3.49 -2.69
CA THR A 80 -12.86 3.60 -2.12
C THR A 80 -13.79 4.38 -3.04
N LEU A 81 -13.35 5.55 -3.51
CA LEU A 81 -14.18 6.41 -4.35
C LEU A 81 -14.43 5.83 -5.73
N ALA A 82 -13.40 5.27 -6.39
CA ALA A 82 -13.52 4.84 -7.78
C ALA A 82 -14.04 3.41 -7.93
N VAL A 83 -13.76 2.52 -6.96
CA VAL A 83 -14.09 1.10 -7.06
C VAL A 83 -15.12 0.69 -6.04
N GLU A 84 -14.83 0.90 -4.75
CA GLU A 84 -15.65 0.36 -3.66
C GLU A 84 -17.08 0.92 -3.66
N LEU A 85 -17.24 2.25 -3.79
CA LEU A 85 -18.56 2.90 -3.83
C LEU A 85 -19.40 2.49 -5.05
N HIS A 86 -18.76 2.06 -6.12
CA HIS A 86 -19.43 1.63 -7.35
C HIS A 86 -19.63 0.10 -7.41
N TRP A 87 -19.12 -0.62 -6.41
CA TRP A 87 -19.27 -2.06 -6.32
C TRP A 87 -20.64 -2.41 -5.72
N PRO A 88 -21.42 -3.32 -6.32
CA PRO A 88 -22.70 -3.74 -5.78
C PRO A 88 -22.50 -4.31 -4.36
N GLY A 89 -23.20 -3.71 -3.39
CA GLY A 89 -22.86 -3.72 -1.96
C GLY A 89 -22.49 -5.07 -1.34
N SER A 90 -21.38 -5.06 -0.60
CA SER A 90 -20.99 -6.08 0.36
C SER A 90 -21.18 -5.52 1.77
N SER A 91 -22.24 -5.92 2.47
CA SER A 91 -22.32 -5.80 3.92
C SER A 91 -21.38 -6.83 4.54
N TYR A 92 -20.27 -6.40 5.13
CA TYR A 92 -19.45 -7.30 5.94
C TYR A 92 -20.17 -7.52 7.27
N ASP A 93 -20.72 -8.71 7.46
CA ASP A 93 -21.40 -9.05 8.71
C ASP A 93 -20.35 -9.47 9.75
N MET A 94 -20.12 -8.56 10.71
CA MET A 94 -19.03 -8.67 11.70
C MET A 94 -19.19 -9.88 12.63
N ASP A 95 -20.42 -10.41 12.74
CA ASP A 95 -20.74 -11.55 13.62
C ASP A 95 -20.57 -12.92 12.95
N SER A 96 -20.53 -12.99 11.61
CA SER A 96 -20.55 -14.25 10.86
C SER A 96 -19.28 -14.53 10.05
N GLY A 97 -18.36 -13.57 9.96
CA GLY A 97 -17.09 -13.73 9.23
C GLY A 97 -17.22 -13.89 7.72
N ASN A 98 -18.43 -13.68 7.17
CA ASN A 98 -18.75 -13.84 5.76
C ASN A 98 -19.35 -12.56 5.18
N ALA A 99 -19.10 -12.31 3.89
CA ALA A 99 -19.69 -11.17 3.18
C ALA A 99 -21.19 -11.44 2.91
N VAL A 100 -22.05 -10.56 3.41
CA VAL A 100 -23.46 -10.48 3.07
C VAL A 100 -23.62 -9.58 1.85
N SER A 101 -24.45 -9.99 0.90
CA SER A 101 -24.74 -9.21 -0.29
C SER A 101 -25.93 -8.30 0.00
N ALA A 102 -25.82 -7.01 -0.33
CA ALA A 102 -26.92 -6.04 -0.15
C ALA A 102 -28.19 -6.37 -0.97
N LYS A 103 -28.14 -7.40 -1.83
CA LYS A 103 -29.31 -7.92 -2.56
C LYS A 103 -30.19 -8.87 -1.74
N ASP A 104 -29.78 -9.21 -0.53
CA ASP A 104 -30.51 -10.15 0.34
C ASP A 104 -31.44 -9.44 1.33
N GLU A 105 -31.49 -8.09 1.35
CA GLU A 105 -32.58 -7.40 2.06
C GLU A 105 -33.88 -7.53 1.25
N PRO A 106 -34.91 -8.20 1.79
CA PRO A 106 -36.20 -8.22 1.14
C PRO A 106 -36.79 -6.81 1.22
N VAL A 107 -36.94 -6.16 0.07
CA VAL A 107 -37.79 -4.98 -0.14
C VAL A 107 -39.26 -5.40 0.07
N SER A 108 -39.62 -5.74 1.32
CA SER A 108 -40.92 -6.29 1.70
C SER A 108 -41.44 -5.72 3.03
N SER A 109 -41.04 -4.51 3.40
CA SER A 109 -41.63 -3.81 4.55
C SER A 109 -41.84 -2.30 4.35
N MET A 110 -42.12 -1.88 3.11
CA MET A 110 -42.96 -0.70 2.86
C MET A 110 -44.39 -1.15 2.55
#